data_AF-A0A645J083-F1
#
_entry.id   AF-A0A645J083-F1
#
_cell.length_a   1.000
_cell.length_b   1.000
_cell.length_c   1.000
_cell.angle_alpha   90.00
_cell.angle_beta   90.00
_cell.angle_gamma   90.00
#
_symmetry.space_group_name_H-M   'P 1'
#
loop_
_entity.id
_entity.type
_entity.pdbx_description
1 polymer ?
#
loop_
_entity_poly.entity_id
_entity_poly.type
_entity_poly.pdbx_seq_one_letter_code
_entity_poly.pdbx_strand_id
1 'polypeptide(L)'
;MVSSKPLNYNGNLIENFSLVFKEGKIVEYTAEKGQEVLQKLIETDEGSCYLGEVALVPYDSPISRLNILFFNTLFDENASCHLAFGKAYPVCIQNGENMSKAELTQLGVNDSLVHEDFMIGTADLEITGTTARGETVAIFKQGNFVF
;
A
#
# COMPACT_ATOMS: atom_id res chain seq x y z
N MET A 1 9.36 -6.29 2.80
CA MET A 1 7.89 -6.38 2.98
C MET A 1 7.37 -7.49 2.09
N VAL A 2 6.32 -8.19 2.50
CA VAL A 2 5.73 -9.31 1.74
C VAL A 2 4.23 -9.05 1.60
N SER A 3 3.64 -9.36 0.44
CA SER A 3 2.20 -9.26 0.24
C SER A 3 1.46 -10.35 1.02
N SER A 4 0.31 -10.02 1.60
CA SER A 4 -0.54 -10.99 2.30
C SER A 4 -1.60 -11.63 1.40
N LYS A 5 -1.85 -11.03 0.23
CA LYS A 5 -2.79 -11.52 -0.78
C LYS A 5 -2.22 -11.38 -2.20
N PRO A 6 -2.73 -12.16 -3.17
CA PRO A 6 -2.52 -11.91 -4.59
C PRO A 6 -2.96 -10.50 -5.03
N LEU A 7 -2.24 -9.93 -5.99
CA LEU A 7 -2.60 -8.71 -6.69
C LEU A 7 -3.10 -9.07 -8.10
N ASN A 8 -4.29 -8.61 -8.47
CA ASN A 8 -4.80 -8.70 -9.84
C ASN A 8 -4.53 -7.38 -10.56
N TYR A 9 -3.55 -7.38 -11.46
CA TYR A 9 -3.19 -6.21 -12.26
C TYR A 9 -3.45 -6.49 -13.75
N ASN A 10 -4.34 -5.71 -14.37
CA ASN A 10 -4.73 -5.86 -15.78
C ASN A 10 -5.11 -7.30 -16.16
N GLY A 11 -5.82 -8.01 -15.27
CA GLY A 11 -6.26 -9.40 -15.47
C GLY A 11 -5.15 -10.44 -15.29
N ASN A 12 -3.96 -10.04 -14.86
CA ASN A 12 -2.85 -10.93 -14.55
C ASN A 12 -2.65 -11.00 -13.04
N LEU A 13 -2.47 -12.21 -12.52
CA LEU A 13 -2.30 -12.44 -11.09
C LEU A 13 -0.81 -12.43 -10.72
N ILE A 14 -0.47 -11.60 -9.74
CA ILE A 14 0.83 -11.55 -9.09
C ILE A 14 0.67 -12.19 -7.70
N GLU A 15 1.44 -13.24 -7.41
CA GLU A 15 1.29 -14.03 -6.18
C GLU A 15 2.63 -14.14 -5.44
N ASN A 16 2.54 -14.18 -4.10
CA ASN A 16 3.67 -14.37 -3.19
C ASN A 16 4.85 -13.45 -3.51
N PHE A 17 4.61 -12.14 -3.48
CA PHE A 17 5.63 -11.17 -3.82
C PHE A 17 6.20 -10.43 -2.63
N SER A 18 7.44 -9.99 -2.76
CA SER A 18 8.19 -9.26 -1.74
C SER A 18 8.88 -8.05 -2.34
N LEU A 19 9.05 -7.03 -1.51
CA LEU A 19 9.60 -5.72 -1.86
C LEU A 19 10.64 -5.30 -0.83
N VAL A 20 11.74 -4.70 -1.28
CA VAL A 20 12.75 -4.04 -0.45
C VAL A 20 12.74 -2.56 -0.77
N PHE A 21 12.56 -1.74 0.26
CA PHE A 21 12.58 -0.29 0.16
C PHE A 21 13.88 0.28 0.74
N LYS A 22 14.46 1.27 0.07
CA LYS A 22 15.56 2.08 0.57
C LYS A 22 15.29 3.54 0.24
N GLU A 23 15.33 4.40 1.26
CA GLU A 23 15.11 5.86 1.09
C GLU A 23 13.80 6.18 0.35
N GLY A 24 12.73 5.42 0.66
CA GLY A 24 11.41 5.58 0.05
C GLY A 24 11.22 4.84 -1.29
N LYS A 25 12.30 4.42 -1.96
CA LYS A 25 12.26 3.77 -3.27
C LYS A 25 12.31 2.25 -3.17
N ILE A 26 11.55 1.54 -4.00
CA ILE A 26 11.72 0.10 -4.21
C ILE A 26 13.05 -0.15 -4.92
N VAL A 27 13.94 -0.92 -4.29
CA VAL A 27 15.25 -1.28 -4.84
C VAL A 27 15.34 -2.74 -5.26
N GLU A 28 14.50 -3.62 -4.69
CA GLU A 28 14.41 -5.02 -5.07
C GLU A 28 12.95 -5.48 -4.97
N TYR A 29 12.55 -6.38 -5.87
CA TYR A 29 11.22 -6.99 -5.87
C TYR A 29 11.26 -8.39 -6.49
N THR A 30 10.48 -9.31 -5.92
CA THR A 30 10.38 -10.70 -6.38
C THR A 30 8.94 -11.18 -6.25
N ALA A 31 8.45 -11.99 -7.19
CA ALA A 31 7.17 -12.68 -7.12
C ALA A 31 7.33 -14.13 -7.58
N GLU A 32 6.65 -15.05 -6.90
CA GLU A 32 6.62 -16.46 -7.32
C GLU A 32 5.87 -16.62 -8.65
N LYS A 33 4.81 -15.84 -8.84
CA LYS A 33 4.02 -15.78 -10.07
C LYS A 33 3.77 -14.33 -10.46
N GLY A 34 3.83 -14.05 -11.76
CA GLY A 34 3.60 -12.71 -12.28
C GLY A 34 4.81 -11.77 -12.12
N GLN A 35 6.04 -12.29 -11.98
CA GLN A 35 7.26 -11.47 -11.84
C GLN A 35 7.40 -10.41 -12.94
N GLU A 36 7.23 -10.78 -14.21
CA GLU A 36 7.33 -9.83 -15.33
C GLU A 36 6.25 -8.74 -15.28
N VAL A 37 5.08 -9.07 -14.74
CA VAL A 37 3.95 -8.14 -14.59
C VAL A 37 4.24 -7.17 -13.45
N LEU A 38 4.74 -7.68 -12.32
CA LEU A 38 5.18 -6.86 -11.18
C LEU A 38 6.31 -5.90 -11.58
N GLN A 39 7.28 -6.40 -12.36
CA GLN A 39 8.34 -5.56 -12.93
C GLN A 39 7.77 -4.41 -13.75
N LYS A 40 6.90 -4.72 -14.73
CA LYS A 40 6.27 -3.70 -15.58
C LYS A 40 5.51 -2.66 -14.77
N LEU A 41 4.81 -3.08 -13.71
CA LEU A 41 4.11 -2.19 -12.81
C LEU A 41 5.08 -1.23 -12.10
N ILE A 42 6.12 -1.77 -11.43
CA ILE A 42 7.09 -0.98 -10.65
C ILE A 42 7.98 -0.09 -11.54
N GLU A 43 8.14 -0.44 -12.81
CA GLU A 43 8.95 0.29 -13.79
C GLU A 43 8.11 1.12 -14.78
N THR A 44 6.82 1.36 -14.48
CA THR A 44 5.92 2.12 -15.37
C THR A 44 6.39 3.57 -15.55
N ASP A 45 6.77 4.22 -14.45
CA ASP A 45 7.33 5.57 -14.42
C ASP A 45 8.14 5.81 -13.14
N GLU A 46 8.72 7.00 -12.99
CA GLU A 46 9.54 7.37 -11.83
C GLU A 46 8.79 7.19 -10.49
N GLY A 47 7.50 7.55 -10.44
CA GLY A 47 6.70 7.48 -9.22
C GLY A 47 6.22 6.08 -8.87
N SER A 48 6.11 5.17 -9.84
CA SER A 48 5.59 3.81 -9.65
C SER A 48 6.43 2.94 -8.70
N CYS A 49 7.69 3.31 -8.47
CA CYS A 49 8.59 2.65 -7.51
C CYS A 49 8.56 3.26 -6.09
N TYR A 50 7.64 4.18 -5.82
CA TYR A 50 7.38 4.78 -4.50
C TYR A 50 5.93 4.50 -4.08
N LEU A 51 5.62 4.73 -2.79
CA LEU A 51 4.28 4.55 -2.25
C LEU A 51 3.44 5.82 -2.37
N GLY A 52 2.15 5.64 -2.68
CA GLY A 52 1.15 6.71 -2.74
C GLY A 52 0.14 6.70 -1.59
N GLU A 53 -0.02 5.56 -0.92
CA GLU A 53 -1.04 5.35 0.10
C GLU A 53 -0.59 4.41 1.22
N VAL A 54 -1.13 4.67 2.41
CA VAL A 54 -1.10 3.76 3.56
C VAL A 54 -2.52 3.69 4.13
N ALA A 55 -3.13 2.51 4.11
CA ALA A 55 -4.48 2.30 4.63
C ALA A 55 -4.49 1.24 5.74
N LEU A 56 -5.24 1.54 6.80
CA LEU A 56 -5.35 0.69 7.98
C LEU A 56 -6.75 0.07 8.05
N VAL A 57 -6.80 -1.26 8.00
CA VAL A 57 -8.04 -2.03 8.11
C VAL A 57 -7.83 -3.14 9.15
N PRO A 58 -8.65 -3.19 10.21
CA PRO A 58 -8.53 -4.24 11.21
C PRO A 58 -8.81 -5.61 10.59
N TYR A 59 -8.02 -6.60 10.97
CA TYR A 59 -8.15 -7.98 10.52
C TYR A 59 -9.50 -8.57 10.92
N ASP A 60 -10.07 -8.19 12.06
CA ASP A 60 -11.41 -8.62 12.46
C ASP A 60 -12.53 -7.76 11.85
N SER A 61 -12.49 -7.55 10.53
CA SER A 61 -13.54 -6.85 9.79
C SER A 61 -14.51 -7.83 9.10
N PRO A 62 -15.78 -7.44 8.85
CA PRO A 62 -16.76 -8.30 8.19
C PRO A 62 -16.29 -8.87 6.85
N ILE A 63 -15.55 -8.09 6.06
CA ILE A 63 -15.04 -8.52 4.75
C ILE A 63 -13.82 -9.42 4.92
N SER A 64 -12.91 -9.08 5.84
CA SER A 64 -11.71 -9.89 6.11
C SER A 64 -12.08 -11.30 6.56
N ARG A 65 -13.07 -11.43 7.46
CA ARG A 65 -13.57 -12.73 7.96
C ARG A 65 -14.15 -13.65 6.88
N LEU A 66 -14.56 -13.10 5.72
CA LEU A 66 -15.07 -13.92 4.62
C LEU A 66 -13.95 -14.75 3.96
N ASN A 67 -12.68 -14.37 4.13
CA ASN A 67 -11.50 -15.03 3.54
C ASN A 67 -11.66 -15.33 2.03
N ILE A 68 -12.37 -14.44 1.33
CA ILE A 68 -12.59 -14.50 -0.12
C ILE A 68 -11.71 -13.43 -0.77
N LEU A 69 -11.03 -13.81 -1.85
CA LEU A 69 -10.48 -12.87 -2.82
C LEU A 69 -11.63 -12.47 -3.74
N PHE A 70 -12.05 -11.22 -3.67
CA PHE A 70 -13.17 -10.73 -4.46
C PHE A 70 -12.76 -10.41 -5.91
N PHE A 71 -11.45 -10.39 -6.20
CA PHE A 71 -10.88 -9.98 -7.49
C PHE A 71 -11.40 -8.59 -7.90
N ASN A 72 -11.64 -7.76 -6.91
CA ASN A 72 -12.21 -6.44 -7.04
C ASN A 72 -11.55 -5.55 -5.99
N THR A 73 -10.81 -4.54 -6.45
CA THR A 73 -10.01 -3.65 -5.61
C THR A 73 -10.81 -3.08 -4.45
N LEU A 74 -12.03 -2.57 -4.69
CA LEU A 74 -12.89 -1.98 -3.65
C LEU A 74 -13.22 -2.96 -2.51
N PHE A 75 -13.42 -4.25 -2.81
CA PHE A 75 -13.70 -5.23 -1.75
C PHE A 75 -12.42 -5.71 -1.07
N ASP A 76 -11.35 -5.94 -1.84
CA ASP A 76 -10.11 -6.49 -1.32
C ASP A 76 -9.32 -5.45 -0.48
N GLU A 77 -9.36 -4.16 -0.84
CA GLU A 77 -8.75 -3.03 -0.08
C GLU A 77 -9.40 -2.87 1.30
N ASN A 78 -10.72 -3.10 1.41
CA ASN A 78 -11.49 -3.02 2.66
C ASN A 78 -11.41 -4.30 3.50
N ALA A 79 -10.65 -5.31 3.05
CA ALA A 79 -10.47 -6.59 3.73
C ALA A 79 -9.13 -6.69 4.49
N SER A 80 -8.19 -5.76 4.27
CA SER A 80 -6.82 -5.86 4.76
C SER A 80 -6.15 -4.49 4.73
N CYS A 81 -5.27 -4.20 5.69
CA CYS A 81 -4.30 -3.12 5.51
C CYS A 81 -3.61 -3.28 4.15
N HIS A 82 -3.42 -2.17 3.46
CA HIS A 82 -2.82 -2.13 2.14
C HIS A 82 -1.96 -0.88 1.96
N LEU A 83 -1.13 -0.92 0.93
CA LEU A 83 -0.32 0.17 0.45
C LEU A 83 -0.57 0.30 -1.05
N ALA A 84 -0.47 1.51 -1.60
CA ALA A 84 -0.53 1.72 -3.04
C ALA A 84 0.85 2.01 -3.63
N PHE A 85 1.18 1.38 -4.76
CA PHE A 85 2.25 1.86 -5.63
C PHE A 85 1.81 3.13 -6.34
N GLY A 86 2.75 4.07 -6.55
CA GLY A 86 2.52 5.20 -7.42
C GLY A 86 1.71 6.32 -6.76
N LYS A 87 0.73 6.83 -7.50
CA LYS A 87 0.14 8.15 -7.30
C LYS A 87 -0.55 8.26 -5.94
N ALA A 88 -0.25 9.33 -5.21
CA ALA A 88 -0.95 9.69 -3.98
C ALA A 88 -2.19 10.56 -4.28
N TYR A 89 -3.18 10.48 -3.40
CA TYR A 89 -4.36 11.36 -3.46
C TYR A 89 -4.06 12.73 -2.83
N PRO A 90 -4.23 13.86 -3.56
CA PRO A 90 -3.97 15.19 -3.00
C PRO A 90 -4.79 15.52 -1.74
N VAL A 91 -5.99 14.95 -1.63
CA VAL A 91 -6.90 15.14 -0.49
C VAL A 91 -6.37 14.55 0.83
N CYS A 92 -5.34 13.70 0.79
CA CYS A 92 -4.66 13.21 1.99
C CYS A 92 -3.75 14.27 2.63
N ILE A 93 -3.55 15.41 1.95
CA ILE A 93 -2.84 16.58 2.47
C ILE A 93 -3.85 17.70 2.70
N GLN A 94 -3.73 18.40 3.83
CA GLN A 94 -4.61 19.51 4.16
C GLN A 94 -4.57 20.59 3.05
N ASN A 95 -5.74 20.88 2.46
CA ASN A 95 -5.94 21.79 1.31
C ASN A 95 -5.23 21.33 0.01
N GLY A 96 -4.80 20.08 -0.10
CA GLY A 96 -4.04 19.58 -1.24
C GLY A 96 -4.81 19.60 -2.56
N GLU A 97 -6.14 19.60 -2.53
CA GLU A 97 -7.01 19.73 -3.71
C GLU A 97 -6.89 21.09 -4.41
N ASN A 98 -6.40 22.12 -3.72
CA ASN A 98 -6.19 23.47 -4.25
C ASN A 98 -4.73 23.72 -4.65
N MET A 99 -3.84 22.74 -4.48
CA MET A 99 -2.41 22.86 -4.77
C MET A 99 -2.09 22.44 -6.20
N SER A 100 -1.12 23.11 -6.80
CA SER A 100 -0.49 22.68 -8.04
C SER A 100 0.35 21.42 -7.83
N LYS A 101 0.66 20.73 -8.94
CA LYS A 101 1.53 19.55 -8.93
C LYS A 101 2.88 19.83 -8.27
N ALA A 102 3.48 21.00 -8.54
CA ALA A 102 4.78 21.39 -7.97
C ALA A 102 4.72 21.57 -6.45
N GLU A 103 3.64 22.16 -5.93
CA GLU A 103 3.42 22.32 -4.49
C GLU A 103 3.23 20.97 -3.81
N LEU A 104 2.44 20.08 -4.41
CA LEU A 104 2.23 18.71 -3.92
C LEU A 104 3.54 17.92 -3.86
N THR A 105 4.38 17.99 -4.91
CA THR A 105 5.69 17.33 -4.93
C THR A 105 6.61 17.84 -3.82
N GLN A 106 6.59 19.14 -3.51
CA GLN A 106 7.38 19.70 -2.39
C GLN A 106 6.92 19.19 -1.02
N LEU A 107 5.64 18.79 -0.90
CA LEU A 107 5.08 18.17 0.30
C LEU A 107 5.26 16.65 0.35
N GLY A 108 5.96 16.06 -0.63
CA GLY A 108 6.22 14.63 -0.69
C GLY A 108 5.06 13.80 -1.24
N VAL A 109 4.07 14.43 -1.89
CA VAL A 109 2.97 13.72 -2.55
C VAL A 109 3.52 13.06 -3.81
N ASN A 110 3.45 11.73 -3.86
CA ASN A 110 3.94 10.97 -4.99
C ASN A 110 3.05 11.18 -6.22
N ASP A 111 3.66 11.31 -7.39
CA ASP A 111 2.96 11.44 -8.67
C ASP A 111 3.39 10.35 -9.64
N SER A 112 2.41 9.68 -10.23
CA SER A 112 2.62 8.54 -11.12
C SER A 112 1.40 8.38 -12.03
N LEU A 113 1.55 7.61 -13.11
CA LEU A 113 0.47 7.18 -13.98
C LEU A 113 -0.36 6.05 -13.37
N VAL A 114 0.20 5.32 -12.40
CA VAL A 114 -0.45 4.18 -11.74
C VAL A 114 -0.83 4.50 -10.30
N HIS A 115 -1.88 3.84 -9.83
CA HIS A 115 -2.23 3.73 -8.42
C HIS A 115 -2.73 2.30 -8.23
N GLU A 116 -1.93 1.45 -7.58
CA GLU A 116 -2.22 0.02 -7.49
C GLU A 116 -2.04 -0.46 -6.05
N ASP A 117 -3.16 -0.82 -5.42
CA ASP A 117 -3.21 -1.31 -4.06
C ASP A 117 -2.74 -2.75 -3.94
N PHE A 118 -1.91 -3.00 -2.93
CA PHE A 118 -1.57 -4.35 -2.52
C PHE A 118 -1.68 -4.54 -1.02
N MET A 119 -2.20 -5.70 -0.65
CA MET A 119 -2.54 -6.03 0.72
C MET A 119 -1.32 -6.54 1.48
N ILE A 120 -1.18 -6.05 2.71
CA ILE A 120 -0.11 -6.42 3.66
C ILE A 120 -0.66 -6.87 5.03
N GLY A 121 -1.96 -6.69 5.26
CA GLY A 121 -2.63 -7.03 6.52
C GLY A 121 -2.65 -8.53 6.80
N THR A 122 -2.29 -8.90 8.02
CA THR A 122 -2.31 -10.27 8.53
C THR A 122 -2.78 -10.28 10.00
N ALA A 123 -3.20 -11.44 10.50
CA ALA A 123 -3.67 -11.60 11.88
C ALA A 123 -2.58 -11.34 12.93
N ASP A 124 -1.31 -11.43 12.55
CA ASP A 124 -0.14 -11.17 13.39
C ASP A 124 0.49 -9.79 13.15
N LEU A 125 -0.14 -8.94 12.31
CA LEU A 125 0.38 -7.60 12.02
C LEU A 125 0.41 -6.73 13.28
N GLU A 126 1.57 -6.13 13.54
CA GLU A 126 1.75 -5.07 14.54
C GLU A 126 2.15 -3.78 13.84
N ILE A 127 1.56 -2.66 14.27
CA ILE A 127 1.86 -1.33 13.73
C ILE A 127 2.14 -0.40 14.89
N THR A 128 3.28 0.29 14.83
CA THR A 128 3.65 1.35 15.76
C THR A 128 3.77 2.67 15.02
N GLY A 129 3.12 3.72 15.52
CA GLY A 129 3.32 5.09 15.05
C GLY A 129 4.44 5.77 15.84
N THR A 130 5.18 6.67 15.18
CA THR A 130 6.17 7.54 15.82
C THR A 130 5.65 8.96 15.80
N THR A 131 5.55 9.61 16.97
CA THR A 131 5.08 11.00 17.07
C THR A 131 6.17 11.97 16.65
N ALA A 132 5.82 13.24 16.42
CA ALA A 132 6.78 14.31 16.15
C ALA A 132 7.82 14.51 17.28
N ARG A 133 7.55 14.00 18.49
CA ARG A 133 8.47 14.03 19.64
C ARG A 133 9.38 12.79 19.71
N GLY A 134 9.24 11.85 18.76
CA GLY A 134 9.99 10.59 18.75
C GLY A 134 9.41 9.52 19.67
N GLU A 135 8.22 9.72 20.24
CA GLU A 135 7.55 8.73 21.09
C GLU A 135 6.92 7.64 20.21
N THR A 136 7.03 6.38 20.63
CA THR A 136 6.39 5.26 19.95
C THR A 136 5.03 4.97 20.56
N VAL A 137 4.01 4.87 19.71
CA VAL A 137 2.62 4.55 20.09
C VAL A 137 2.19 3.28 19.37
N ALA A 138 1.71 2.29 20.10
CA ALA A 138 1.10 1.11 19.48
C ALA A 138 -0.22 1.51 18.80
N ILE A 139 -0.37 1.16 17.53
CA ILE A 139 -1.57 1.42 16.73
C ILE A 139 -2.30 0.11 16.50
N PHE A 140 -1.59 -0.93 16.03
CA PHE A 140 -2.13 -2.30 15.89
C PHE A 140 -1.39 -3.29 16.76
N LYS A 141 -2.13 -4.26 17.30
CA LYS A 141 -1.61 -5.54 17.80
C LYS A 141 -2.49 -6.67 17.28
N GLN A 142 -1.87 -7.78 16.87
CA GLN A 142 -2.59 -8.95 16.35
C GLN A 142 -3.62 -8.56 15.28
N GLY A 143 -3.18 -7.74 14.32
CA GLY A 143 -3.98 -7.30 13.19
C GLY A 143 -5.11 -6.32 13.51
N ASN A 144 -5.25 -5.83 14.75
CA ASN A 144 -6.38 -4.97 15.15
C ASN A 144 -5.92 -3.72 15.91
N PHE A 145 -6.73 -2.67 15.87
CA PHE A 145 -6.52 -1.47 16.66
C PHE A 145 -6.48 -1.79 18.17
N VAL A 146 -5.59 -1.12 18.91
CA VAL A 146 -5.38 -1.37 20.35
C VAL A 146 -6.36 -0.65 21.29
N PHE A 147 -7.38 0.02 20.76
CA PHE A 147 -8.30 0.90 21.48
C PHE A 147 -9.76 0.46 21.41
#